data_AF-A0A367RH83-F1
#
_entry.id   AF-A0A367RH83-F1
#
_cell.length_a   1.000
_cell.length_b   1.000
_cell.length_c   1.000
_cell.angle_alpha   90.00
_cell.angle_beta   90.00
_cell.angle_gamma   90.00
#
_symmetry.space_group_name_H-M   'P 1'
#
loop_
_entity.id
_entity.type
_entity.pdbx_description
1 polymer ?
#
loop_
_entity_poly.entity_id
_entity_poly.type
_entity_poly.pdbx_seq_one_letter_code
_entity_poly.pdbx_strand_id
1 'polypeptide(L)'
;MLERLRKQGVVFQEIILTPLTLEPLSQLIAESNKSPQLVFLDLLAALQNGLIQPLSELDENLLIKEHKFLHDRVQQAAYALIDEAHKQVVHLQIGHNLLEKTLPEQLSERIFEIVDHLNNGIELITEQSERNEIARLNLIASQKAKAAIAIQNAKLYSKLRASESQMAQFLEAVPVGIGVVDALGRPTPYFASGKKR
;
A
#
# COMPACT_ATOMS: atom_id res chain seq x y z
N MET A 1 -12.69 -4.80 -18.81
CA MET A 1 -11.92 -6.06 -18.62
C MET A 1 -11.67 -6.34 -17.14
N LEU A 2 -11.25 -5.34 -16.35
CA LEU A 2 -11.06 -5.40 -14.89
C LEU A 2 -12.33 -5.78 -14.10
N GLU A 3 -13.51 -5.32 -14.55
CA GLU A 3 -14.82 -5.68 -13.93
C GLU A 3 -15.18 -7.18 -14.03
N ARG A 4 -14.67 -7.92 -15.03
CA ARG A 4 -14.95 -9.38 -15.16
C ARG A 4 -14.13 -10.22 -14.18
N LEU A 5 -12.98 -9.72 -13.72
CA LEU A 5 -12.10 -10.43 -12.77
C LEU A 5 -12.57 -10.31 -11.32
N ARG A 6 -13.35 -9.27 -10.98
CA ARG A 6 -13.96 -9.09 -9.65
C ARG A 6 -15.06 -10.11 -9.33
N LYS A 7 -15.74 -10.66 -10.35
CA LYS A 7 -16.86 -11.61 -10.17
C LYS A 7 -16.44 -13.07 -9.99
N GLN A 8 -15.15 -13.41 -10.14
CA GLN A 8 -14.67 -14.81 -10.10
C GLN A 8 -14.12 -15.27 -8.74
N GLY A 9 -14.38 -14.55 -7.65
CA GLY A 9 -14.03 -15.04 -6.30
C GLY A 9 -12.52 -15.23 -6.05
N VAL A 10 -11.67 -14.70 -6.93
CA VAL A 10 -10.26 -14.52 -6.63
C VAL A 10 -10.20 -13.38 -5.63
N VAL A 11 -10.02 -13.72 -4.36
CA VAL A 11 -9.55 -12.78 -3.35
C VAL A 11 -8.14 -12.39 -3.80
N PHE A 12 -8.06 -11.42 -4.71
CA PHE A 12 -6.96 -10.50 -4.70
C PHE A 12 -7.06 -9.87 -3.32
N GLN A 13 -6.34 -10.44 -2.35
CA GLN A 13 -5.68 -9.62 -1.35
C GLN A 13 -4.82 -8.69 -2.17
N GLU A 14 -5.47 -7.65 -2.72
CA GLU A 14 -5.07 -6.29 -2.54
C GLU A 14 -3.55 -6.32 -2.33
N ILE A 15 -2.82 -6.38 -3.44
CA ILE A 15 -1.58 -5.64 -3.52
C ILE A 15 -2.09 -4.22 -3.33
N ILE A 16 -2.30 -3.86 -2.06
CA ILE A 16 -2.48 -2.51 -1.62
C ILE A 16 -1.10 -1.93 -1.91
N LEU A 17 -0.85 -1.57 -3.18
CA LEU A 17 -0.38 -0.24 -3.45
C LEU A 17 -1.43 0.61 -2.74
N THR A 18 -1.19 0.86 -1.45
CA THR A 18 -1.95 1.84 -0.70
C THR A 18 -2.03 3.01 -1.64
N PRO A 19 -3.22 3.56 -1.95
CA PRO A 19 -3.21 4.92 -2.44
C PRO A 19 -2.35 5.64 -1.41
N LEU A 20 -1.14 6.08 -1.81
CA LEU A 20 -0.20 6.72 -0.90
C LEU A 20 -1.04 7.78 -0.21
N THR A 21 -1.22 7.56 1.08
CA THR A 21 -2.11 8.37 1.89
C THR A 21 -1.59 9.78 1.76
N LEU A 22 -2.48 10.73 1.46
CA LEU A 22 -2.14 12.16 1.48
C LEU A 22 -1.18 12.41 2.65
N GLU A 23 0.01 12.94 2.34
CA GLU A 23 1.12 12.98 3.29
C GLU A 23 0.73 13.62 4.63
N PRO A 24 1.26 13.14 5.77
CA PRO A 24 1.04 13.78 7.05
C PRO A 24 1.40 15.27 6.96
N LEU A 25 0.53 16.15 7.47
CA LEU A 25 0.75 17.61 7.44
C LEU A 25 2.13 17.99 8.02
N SER A 26 2.62 17.22 9.00
CA SER A 26 3.96 17.34 9.57
C SER A 26 5.09 17.26 8.55
N GLN A 27 4.96 16.42 7.52
CA GLN A 27 5.97 16.24 6.47
C GLN A 27 6.00 17.45 5.53
N LEU A 28 4.82 17.93 5.10
CA LEU A 28 4.66 19.17 4.33
C LEU A 28 5.22 20.40 5.06
N ILE A 29 5.06 20.46 6.38
CA ILE A 29 5.54 21.57 7.22
C ILE A 29 7.06 21.55 7.36
N ALA A 30 7.64 20.38 7.69
CA ALA A 30 9.07 20.21 7.94
C ALA A 30 9.94 20.47 6.69
N GLU A 31 9.33 20.46 5.52
CA GLU A 31 9.99 20.57 4.22
C GLU A 31 9.69 21.91 3.53
N SER A 32 8.86 22.77 4.15
CA SER A 32 8.67 24.14 3.69
C SER A 32 9.93 24.98 3.99
N ASN A 33 10.41 25.75 3.00
CA ASN A 33 11.51 26.71 3.17
C ASN A 33 11.15 27.93 4.05
N LYS A 34 10.04 27.86 4.79
CA LYS A 34 9.58 28.93 5.67
C LYS A 34 10.18 28.72 7.06
N SER A 35 10.39 29.81 7.80
CA SER A 35 10.78 29.68 9.20
C SER A 35 9.69 28.95 9.97
N PRO A 36 10.03 28.11 10.96
CA PRO A 36 9.05 27.39 11.76
C PRO A 36 8.01 28.32 12.41
N GLN A 37 8.37 29.56 12.73
CA GLN A 37 7.47 30.57 13.27
C GLN A 37 6.43 31.04 12.24
N LEU A 38 6.84 31.27 10.98
CA LEU A 38 5.92 31.65 9.91
C LEU A 38 4.96 30.51 9.56
N VAL A 39 5.46 29.27 9.55
CA VAL A 39 4.59 28.11 9.34
C VAL A 39 3.58 27.97 10.47
N PHE A 40 4.01 28.14 11.72
CA PHE A 40 3.09 28.12 12.85
C PHE A 40 2.00 29.20 12.73
N LEU A 41 2.37 30.43 12.36
CA LEU A 41 1.42 31.53 12.09
C LEU A 41 0.41 31.18 10.98
N ASP A 42 0.87 30.59 9.88
CA ASP A 42 0.01 30.15 8.76
C ASP A 42 -0.97 29.05 9.21
N LEU A 43 -0.57 28.21 10.16
CA LEU A 43 -1.37 27.10 10.69
C LEU A 43 -2.34 27.51 11.80
N LEU A 44 -2.16 28.68 12.43
CA LEU A 44 -3.00 29.13 13.55
C LEU A 44 -4.48 29.16 13.18
N ALA A 45 -4.82 29.66 12.00
CA ALA A 45 -6.21 29.71 11.55
C ALA A 45 -6.78 28.29 11.40
N ALA A 46 -6.02 27.34 10.84
CA ALA A 46 -6.46 25.97 10.68
C ALA A 46 -6.58 25.23 12.03
N LEU A 47 -5.70 25.52 13.00
CA LEU A 47 -5.78 25.01 14.37
C LEU A 47 -7.04 25.52 15.09
N GLN A 48 -7.28 26.83 15.05
CA GLN A 48 -8.44 27.47 15.70
C GLN A 48 -9.78 26.99 15.13
N ASN A 49 -9.81 26.67 13.83
CA ASN A 49 -11.01 26.15 13.16
C ASN A 49 -11.15 24.61 13.23
N GLY A 50 -10.27 23.91 13.96
CA GLY A 50 -10.34 22.46 14.11
C GLY A 50 -10.12 21.68 12.81
N LEU A 51 -9.42 22.27 11.83
CA LEU A 51 -9.10 21.62 10.56
C LEU A 51 -7.87 20.71 10.70
N ILE A 52 -6.97 21.08 11.61
CA ILE A 52 -5.73 20.36 11.93
C ILE A 52 -5.61 20.27 13.45
N GLN A 53 -4.93 19.23 13.93
CA GLN A 53 -4.66 19.03 15.35
C GLN A 53 -3.18 18.74 15.59
N PRO A 54 -2.62 19.25 16.69
CA PRO A 54 -1.26 18.91 17.09
C PRO A 54 -1.18 17.47 17.55
N LEU A 55 -0.06 16.82 17.22
CA LEU A 55 0.27 15.45 17.62
C LEU A 55 1.34 15.40 18.71
N SER A 56 2.12 16.48 18.86
CA SER A 56 3.18 16.59 19.86
C SER A 56 2.89 17.71 20.86
N GLU A 57 3.53 17.61 22.02
CA GLU A 57 3.67 18.75 22.93
C GLU A 57 4.56 19.84 22.29
N LEU A 58 4.52 21.03 22.86
CA LEU A 58 5.37 22.15 22.49
C LEU A 58 6.83 21.78 22.77
N ASP A 59 7.71 22.01 21.81
CA ASP A 59 9.15 21.88 22.01
C ASP A 59 9.74 23.05 22.82
N GLU A 60 11.06 23.02 23.02
CA GLU A 60 11.81 24.07 23.73
C GLU A 60 11.65 25.47 23.10
N ASN A 61 11.24 25.54 21.83
CA ASN A 61 10.98 26.79 21.11
C ASN A 61 9.49 27.16 21.07
N LEU A 62 8.65 26.48 21.85
CA LEU A 62 7.19 26.63 21.86
C LEU A 62 6.55 26.32 20.50
N LEU A 63 7.13 25.38 19.74
CA LEU A 63 6.62 24.95 18.45
C LEU A 63 6.16 23.50 18.50
N ILE A 64 5.05 23.23 17.82
CA ILE A 64 4.55 21.88 17.61
C ILE A 64 5.14 21.39 16.29
N LYS A 65 5.91 20.31 16.33
CA LYS A 65 6.56 19.76 15.10
C LYS A 65 5.62 18.87 14.31
N GLU A 66 4.75 18.15 15.01
CA GLU A 66 3.85 17.18 14.39
C GLU A 66 2.41 17.66 14.41
N HIS A 67 1.81 17.66 13.23
CA HIS A 67 0.41 18.00 13.04
C HIS A 67 -0.22 16.97 12.10
N LYS A 68 -1.52 16.74 12.29
CA LYS A 68 -2.34 15.98 11.35
C LYS A 68 -3.60 16.75 11.01
N PHE A 69 -4.13 16.51 9.82
CA PHE A 69 -5.50 16.90 9.52
C PHE A 69 -6.46 16.19 10.48
N LEU A 70 -7.49 16.91 10.90
CA LEU A 70 -8.48 16.33 11.81
C LEU A 70 -9.37 15.31 11.07
N HIS A 71 -9.60 15.53 9.78
CA HIS A 71 -10.34 14.63 8.90
C HIS A 71 -9.69 14.51 7.52
N ASP A 72 -9.74 13.32 6.93
CA ASP A 72 -9.26 13.03 5.58
C ASP A 72 -9.91 13.94 4.51
N ARG A 73 -11.18 14.32 4.71
CA ARG A 73 -11.89 15.22 3.79
C ARG A 73 -11.30 16.64 3.78
N VAL A 74 -10.79 17.12 4.92
CA VAL A 74 -10.15 18.44 5.01
C VAL A 74 -8.85 18.40 4.22
N GLN A 75 -8.08 17.32 4.36
CA GLN A 75 -6.85 17.11 3.60
C GLN A 75 -7.11 17.01 2.10
N GLN A 76 -8.13 16.25 1.69
CA GLN A 76 -8.53 16.13 0.29
C GLN A 76 -8.97 17.48 -0.30
N ALA A 77 -9.77 18.26 0.45
CA ALA A 77 -10.20 19.58 0.02
C ALA A 77 -9.03 20.56 -0.09
N ALA A 78 -8.14 20.59 0.90
CA ALA A 78 -6.94 21.42 0.88
C ALA A 78 -6.03 21.06 -0.30
N TYR A 79 -5.78 19.77 -0.53
CA TYR A 79 -4.98 19.31 -1.66
C TYR A 79 -5.63 19.62 -3.01
N ALA A 80 -6.95 19.46 -3.14
CA ALA A 80 -7.68 19.76 -4.37
C ALA A 80 -7.65 21.26 -4.73
N LEU A 81 -7.48 22.15 -3.75
CA LEU A 81 -7.38 23.60 -3.97
C LEU A 81 -6.01 24.05 -4.49
N ILE A 82 -4.98 23.20 -4.43
CA ILE A 82 -3.64 23.52 -4.93
C ILE A 82 -3.61 23.30 -6.45
N ASP A 83 -3.09 24.28 -7.19
CA ASP A 83 -2.88 24.15 -8.63
C ASP A 83 -1.92 23.01 -8.96
N GLU A 84 -2.14 22.31 -10.07
CA GLU A 84 -1.30 21.17 -10.47
C GLU A 84 0.19 21.53 -10.59
N ALA A 85 0.52 22.70 -11.14
CA ALA A 85 1.91 23.17 -11.23
C ALA A 85 2.56 23.32 -9.84
N HIS A 86 1.81 23.82 -8.86
CA HIS A 86 2.30 23.95 -7.48
C HIS A 86 2.42 22.58 -6.80
N LYS A 87 1.50 21.65 -7.05
CA LYS A 87 1.61 20.27 -6.56
C LYS A 87 2.90 19.61 -7.05
N GLN A 88 3.20 19.71 -8.34
CA GLN A 88 4.42 19.13 -8.91
C GLN A 88 5.70 19.68 -8.24
N VAL A 89 5.78 21.00 -8.02
CA VAL A 89 6.91 21.63 -7.32
C VAL A 89 7.05 21.09 -5.89
N VAL A 90 5.94 21.02 -5.15
CA VAL A 90 5.94 20.52 -3.77
C VAL A 90 6.36 19.04 -3.74
N HIS A 91 5.82 18.21 -4.63
CA HIS A 91 6.20 16.80 -4.72
C HIS A 91 7.70 16.62 -5.03
N LEU A 92 8.30 17.43 -5.92
CA LEU A 92 9.75 17.39 -6.12
C LEU A 92 10.52 17.75 -4.86
N GLN A 93 10.14 18.84 -4.20
CA GLN A 93 10.81 19.30 -2.98
C GLN A 93 10.80 18.22 -1.90
N ILE A 94 9.65 17.58 -1.70
CA ILE A 94 9.51 16.46 -0.76
C ILE A 94 10.42 15.31 -1.20
N GLY A 95 10.31 14.86 -2.45
CA GLY A 95 11.06 13.72 -2.97
C GLY A 95 12.58 13.89 -2.83
N HIS A 96 13.12 15.07 -3.13
CA HIS A 96 14.54 15.37 -2.95
C HIS A 96 14.94 15.43 -1.48
N ASN A 97 14.13 16.07 -0.64
CA ASN A 97 14.42 16.20 0.79
C ASN A 97 14.42 14.83 1.48
N LEU A 98 13.45 13.98 1.13
CA LEU A 98 13.40 12.60 1.57
C LEU A 98 14.62 11.80 1.14
N LEU A 99 15.03 11.95 -0.13
CA LEU A 99 16.22 11.27 -0.64
C LEU A 99 17.49 11.72 0.09
N GLU A 100 17.66 13.02 0.30
CA GLU A 100 18.83 13.61 0.98
C GLU A 100 18.94 13.18 2.45
N LYS A 101 17.81 13.14 3.17
CA LYS A 101 17.76 12.76 4.59
C LYS A 101 17.78 11.25 4.84
N THR A 102 17.61 10.44 3.80
CA THR A 102 17.53 8.99 3.97
C THR A 102 18.93 8.36 3.90
N LEU A 103 19.31 7.67 4.96
CA LEU A 103 20.55 6.92 4.98
C LEU A 103 20.52 5.77 3.96
N PRO A 104 21.67 5.38 3.36
CA PRO A 104 21.72 4.32 2.35
C PRO A 104 21.07 3.01 2.80
N GLU A 105 21.17 2.67 4.09
CA GLU A 105 20.61 1.45 4.67
C GLU A 105 19.07 1.50 4.74
N GLN A 106 18.50 2.70 4.88
CA GLN A 106 17.06 2.94 4.98
C GLN A 106 16.40 3.21 3.62
N LEU A 107 17.20 3.45 2.57
CA LEU A 107 16.72 3.77 1.24
C LEU A 107 15.72 2.72 0.74
N SER A 108 16.03 1.44 0.91
CA SER A 108 15.13 0.36 0.49
C SER A 108 13.77 0.46 1.18
N GLU A 109 13.70 0.80 2.47
CA GLU A 109 12.46 0.90 3.23
C GLU A 109 11.58 2.04 2.72
N ARG A 110 12.19 3.20 2.46
CA ARG A 110 11.51 4.43 2.04
C ARG A 110 11.39 4.60 0.51
N ILE A 111 11.94 3.67 -0.27
CA ILE A 111 12.06 3.85 -1.72
C ILE A 111 10.73 4.16 -2.42
N PHE A 112 9.62 3.58 -1.96
CA PHE A 112 8.30 3.80 -2.55
C PHE A 112 7.78 5.22 -2.32
N GLU A 113 7.95 5.73 -1.10
CA GLU A 113 7.60 7.10 -0.73
C GLU A 113 8.42 8.10 -1.55
N ILE A 114 9.74 7.91 -1.61
CA ILE A 114 10.65 8.77 -2.35
C ILE A 114 10.30 8.83 -3.84
N VAL A 115 10.16 7.67 -4.49
CA VAL A 115 9.90 7.65 -5.94
C VAL A 115 8.49 8.12 -6.29
N ASP A 116 7.51 7.95 -5.40
CA ASP A 116 6.17 8.49 -5.63
C ASP A 116 6.21 10.01 -5.74
N HIS A 117 6.87 10.68 -4.79
CA HIS A 117 7.06 12.13 -4.82
C HIS A 117 7.85 12.60 -6.05
N LEU A 118 9.00 11.97 -6.35
CA LEU A 118 9.82 12.35 -7.51
C LEU A 118 9.08 12.13 -8.83
N ASN A 119 8.28 11.07 -8.95
CA ASN A 119 7.49 10.79 -10.15
C ASN A 119 6.34 11.79 -10.34
N ASN A 120 5.69 12.24 -9.27
CA ASN A 120 4.64 13.26 -9.34
C ASN A 120 5.18 14.64 -9.78
N GLY A 121 6.48 14.86 -9.68
CA GLY A 121 7.14 16.09 -10.09
C GLY A 121 8.01 15.98 -11.36
N ILE A 122 8.08 14.80 -11.99
CA ILE A 122 9.04 14.48 -13.05
C ILE A 122 8.98 15.40 -14.27
N GLU A 123 7.81 16.00 -14.54
CA GLU A 123 7.58 16.90 -15.67
C GLU A 123 8.38 18.21 -15.55
N LEU A 124 8.73 18.63 -14.34
CA LEU A 124 9.52 19.84 -14.08
C LEU A 124 11.03 19.59 -14.22
N ILE A 125 11.46 18.34 -14.30
CA ILE A 125 12.87 17.96 -14.37
C ILE A 125 13.35 17.99 -15.81
N THR A 126 14.26 18.93 -16.09
CA THR A 126 14.83 19.12 -17.42
C THR A 126 16.21 18.48 -17.56
N GLU A 127 16.94 18.29 -16.46
CA GLU A 127 18.28 17.73 -16.50
C GLU A 127 18.25 16.21 -16.72
N GLN A 128 18.95 15.74 -17.75
CA GLN A 128 18.96 14.31 -18.06
C GLN A 128 19.66 13.46 -16.98
N SER A 129 20.63 14.03 -16.26
CA SER A 129 21.34 13.30 -15.20
C SER A 129 20.40 12.97 -14.03
N GLU A 130 19.61 13.95 -13.60
CA GLU A 130 18.58 13.80 -12.56
C GLU A 130 17.48 12.82 -12.97
N ARG A 131 17.00 12.89 -14.23
CA ARG A 131 16.05 11.90 -14.77
C ARG A 131 16.61 10.48 -14.74
N ASN A 132 17.91 10.31 -14.99
CA ASN A 132 18.56 9.01 -14.91
C ASN A 132 18.65 8.50 -13.47
N GLU A 133 18.87 9.39 -12.51
CA GLU A 133 18.87 9.04 -11.08
C GLU A 133 17.48 8.57 -10.63
N ILE A 134 16.43 9.31 -10.97
CA ILE A 134 15.05 8.92 -10.67
C ILE A 134 14.69 7.59 -11.34
N ALA A 135 15.14 7.35 -12.57
CA ALA A 135 14.96 6.06 -13.23
C ALA A 135 15.65 4.90 -12.48
N ARG A 136 16.84 5.13 -11.91
CA ARG A 136 17.54 4.14 -11.07
C ARG A 136 16.78 3.87 -9.77
N LEU A 137 16.27 4.92 -9.11
CA LEU A 137 15.46 4.76 -7.90
C LEU A 137 14.18 3.97 -8.18
N ASN A 138 13.48 4.27 -9.29
CA ASN A 138 12.31 3.51 -9.74
C ASN A 138 12.65 2.03 -10.06
N LEU A 139 13.83 1.76 -10.61
CA LEU A 139 14.29 0.39 -10.83
C LEU A 139 14.40 -0.36 -9.50
N ILE A 140 15.01 0.24 -8.49
CA ILE A 140 15.13 -0.35 -7.14
C ILE A 140 13.72 -0.61 -6.55
N ALA A 141 12.82 0.37 -6.64
CA ALA A 141 11.43 0.23 -6.18
C ALA A 141 10.73 -0.96 -6.87
N SER A 142 10.86 -1.06 -8.19
CA SER A 142 10.22 -2.12 -8.97
C SER A 142 10.76 -3.52 -8.63
N GLN A 143 12.07 -3.65 -8.39
CA GLN A 143 12.69 -4.90 -7.97
C GLN A 143 12.21 -5.32 -6.58
N LYS A 144 12.14 -4.38 -5.63
CA LYS A 144 11.59 -4.61 -4.29
C LYS A 144 10.13 -5.07 -4.37
N ALA A 145 9.30 -4.40 -5.18
CA ALA A 145 7.90 -4.78 -5.37
C ALA A 145 7.78 -6.20 -5.95
N LYS A 146 8.58 -6.54 -6.96
CA LYS A 146 8.60 -7.88 -7.56
C LYS A 146 8.97 -8.96 -6.56
N ALA A 147 9.98 -8.71 -5.71
CA ALA A 147 10.39 -9.63 -4.66
C ALA A 147 9.27 -9.85 -3.63
N ALA A 148 8.60 -8.78 -3.19
CA ALA A 148 7.47 -8.86 -2.26
C ALA A 148 6.32 -9.71 -2.81
N ILE A 149 5.94 -9.48 -4.08
CA ILE A 149 4.91 -10.27 -4.77
C ILE A 149 5.31 -11.75 -4.87
N ALA A 150 6.56 -12.04 -5.22
CA ALA A 150 7.04 -13.42 -5.30
C ALA A 150 6.95 -14.15 -3.94
N ILE A 151 7.33 -13.48 -2.85
CA ILE A 151 7.23 -14.02 -1.48
C ILE A 151 5.75 -14.27 -1.12
N GLN A 152 4.86 -13.33 -1.43
CA GLN A 152 3.43 -13.48 -1.18
C GLN A 152 2.85 -14.68 -1.94
N ASN A 153 3.18 -14.82 -3.23
CA ASN A 153 2.76 -15.95 -4.06
C ASN A 153 3.27 -17.29 -3.51
N ALA A 154 4.53 -17.35 -3.09
CA ALA A 154 5.09 -18.56 -2.48
C ALA A 154 4.32 -18.97 -1.21
N LYS A 155 3.96 -18.01 -0.35
CA LYS A 155 3.14 -18.25 0.84
C LYS A 155 1.74 -18.75 0.47
N LEU A 156 1.10 -18.18 -0.56
CA LEU A 156 -0.21 -18.61 -1.03
C LEU A 156 -0.18 -20.05 -1.55
N TYR A 157 0.79 -20.39 -2.40
CA TYR A 157 0.93 -21.75 -2.93
C TYR A 157 1.20 -22.78 -1.82
N SER A 158 2.04 -22.44 -0.84
CA SER A 158 2.30 -23.31 0.31
C SER A 158 1.03 -23.59 1.12
N LYS A 159 0.22 -22.54 1.40
CA LYS A 159 -1.07 -22.69 2.09
C LYS A 159 -2.07 -23.53 1.30
N LEU A 160 -2.17 -23.32 0.00
CA LEU A 160 -3.05 -24.09 -0.87
C LEU A 160 -2.67 -25.58 -0.84
N ARG A 161 -1.38 -25.90 -1.00
CA ARG A 161 -0.87 -27.27 -0.92
C ARG A 161 -1.15 -27.94 0.42
N ALA A 162 -1.00 -27.21 1.52
CA ALA A 162 -1.32 -27.73 2.84
C ALA A 162 -2.82 -28.07 2.97
N SER A 163 -3.70 -27.21 2.47
CA SER A 163 -5.15 -27.46 2.47
C SER A 163 -5.55 -28.62 1.57
N GLU A 164 -4.95 -28.76 0.38
CA GLU A 164 -5.14 -29.92 -0.51
C GLU A 164 -4.76 -31.22 0.18
N SER A 165 -3.59 -31.25 0.85
CA SER A 165 -3.12 -32.42 1.59
C SER A 165 -4.05 -32.80 2.75
N GLN A 166 -4.52 -31.81 3.52
CA GLN A 166 -5.49 -32.05 4.60
C GLN A 166 -6.83 -32.60 4.07
N MET A 167 -7.34 -32.06 2.96
CA MET A 167 -8.56 -32.56 2.34
C MET A 167 -8.38 -34.00 1.83
N ALA A 168 -7.25 -34.31 1.19
CA ALA A 168 -6.95 -35.67 0.74
C ALA A 168 -6.93 -36.66 1.91
N GLN A 169 -6.22 -36.33 3.00
CA GLN A 169 -6.18 -37.14 4.23
C GLN A 169 -7.59 -37.33 4.83
N PHE A 170 -8.40 -36.28 4.85
CA PHE A 170 -9.78 -36.36 5.32
C PHE A 170 -10.61 -37.33 4.46
N LEU A 171 -10.59 -37.17 3.13
CA LEU A 171 -11.34 -38.03 2.21
C LEU A 171 -10.89 -39.50 2.27
N GLU A 172 -9.59 -39.76 2.46
CA GLU A 172 -9.08 -41.12 2.66
C GLU A 172 -9.56 -41.76 3.96
N ALA A 173 -9.66 -40.97 5.03
CA ALA A 173 -10.11 -41.42 6.35
C ALA A 173 -11.63 -41.59 6.43
N VAL A 174 -12.41 -40.93 5.57
CA VAL A 174 -13.88 -41.07 5.53
C VAL A 174 -14.25 -42.39 4.82
N PRO A 175 -15.05 -43.27 5.45
CA PRO A 175 -15.61 -44.42 4.75
C PRO A 175 -16.67 -43.93 3.75
N VAL A 176 -16.28 -43.80 2.48
CA VAL A 176 -17.22 -43.50 1.39
C VAL A 176 -17.82 -44.82 0.88
N GLY A 177 -19.12 -45.00 1.09
CA GLY A 177 -19.88 -46.10 0.49
C GLY A 177 -20.57 -45.63 -0.79
N ILE A 178 -20.31 -46.26 -1.93
CA ILE A 178 -21.09 -46.05 -3.16
C ILE A 178 -22.28 -47.01 -3.12
N GLY A 179 -23.48 -46.47 -2.86
CA GLY A 179 -24.73 -47.20 -2.98
C GLY A 179 -25.30 -47.04 -4.39
N VAL A 180 -25.47 -48.14 -5.13
CA VAL A 180 -26.19 -48.13 -6.41
C VAL A 180 -27.67 -48.30 -6.12
N VAL A 181 -28.51 -47.41 -6.63
CA VAL A 181 -29.97 -47.46 -6.50
C VAL A 181 -30.62 -47.62 -7.88
N ASP A 182 -31.78 -48.29 -7.93
CA ASP A 182 -32.59 -48.38 -9.14
C ASP A 182 -33.32 -47.05 -9.43
N ALA A 183 -34.02 -46.98 -10.57
CA ALA A 183 -34.79 -45.79 -10.98
C ALA A 183 -35.94 -45.41 -10.01
N LEU A 184 -36.26 -46.26 -9.03
CA LEU A 184 -37.24 -46.03 -7.98
C LEU A 184 -36.57 -45.70 -6.63
N GLY A 185 -35.24 -45.50 -6.61
CA GLY A 185 -34.47 -45.15 -5.42
C GLY A 185 -34.15 -46.33 -4.49
N ARG A 186 -34.41 -47.57 -4.90
CA ARG A 186 -34.17 -48.76 -4.06
C ARG A 186 -32.74 -49.27 -4.26
N PRO A 187 -32.00 -49.63 -3.19
CA PRO A 187 -30.64 -50.14 -3.32
C PRO A 187 -30.61 -51.43 -4.14
N THR A 188 -29.79 -51.45 -5.20
CA THR A 188 -29.55 -52.66 -6.00
C THR A 188 -28.56 -53.59 -5.27
N PRO A 189 -28.82 -54.91 -5.20
CA PRO A 189 -28.04 -55.87 -4.40
C PRO A 189 -26.69 -56.28 -5.03
N TYR A 190 -25.97 -55.37 -5.69
CA TYR A 190 -24.61 -55.64 -6.17
C TYR A 190 -23.58 -55.20 -5.13
N PHE A 191 -22.96 -56.18 -4.47
CA PHE A 191 -21.82 -56.00 -3.58
C PHE A 191 -20.57 -55.63 -4.38
N ALA A 192 -20.15 -54.37 -4.33
CA ALA A 192 -18.79 -53.98 -4.73
C ALA A 192 -17.88 -54.03 -3.49
N SER A 193 -17.21 -55.18 -3.30
CA SER A 193 -16.06 -55.29 -2.37
C SER A 193 -14.87 -54.53 -2.95
N GLY A 194 -14.78 -53.22 -2.70
CA GLY A 194 -13.58 -52.44 -2.94
C GLY A 194 -12.59 -52.63 -1.77
N LYS A 195 -11.64 -53.56 -1.90
CA LYS A 195 -10.46 -53.59 -1.02
C LYS A 195 -9.71 -52.27 -1.17
N LYS A 196 -9.62 -51.46 -0.10
CA LYS A 196 -8.57 -50.45 0.04
C LYS A 196 -7.23 -51.20 0.18
N ARG A 197 -6.33 -51.05 -0.80
CA ARG A 197 -4.89 -51.27 -0.66
C ARG A 197 -4.22 -49.92 -0.84
#